data_AF-A0A3N5GIP7-F1
#
_entry.id   AF-A0A3N5GIP7-F1
#
_cell.length_a   1.000
_cell.length_b   1.000
_cell.length_c   1.000
_cell.angle_alpha   90.00
_cell.angle_beta   90.00
_cell.angle_gamma   90.00
#
_symmetry.space_group_name_H-M   'P 1'
#
loop_
_entity.id
_entity.type
_entity.pdbx_description
1 polymer ?
#
loop_
_entity_poly.entity_id
_entity_poly.type
_entity_poly.pdbx_seq_one_letter_code
_entity_poly.pdbx_strand_id
1 'polypeptide(L)'
;MLDQSPGDVRPAEERSIGDLFGDLARELGTLVRQEIQLAKVEMSEKASQAAREAAKIAAGGTLAHAGLLAVIAAVILALGTVIPLWVSALVVGLVVLAIGGGLAKSRLEALKRIDPAPRQTMETLKEDARWARERAQ
;
A
#
# COMPACT_ATOMS: atom_id res chain seq x y z
N MET A 1 -44.13 37.34 -61.51
CA MET A 1 -45.25 36.53 -61.00
C MET A 1 -45.15 35.19 -61.72
N LEU A 2 -44.68 34.09 -61.13
CA LEU A 2 -44.11 33.81 -59.79
C LEU A 2 -42.76 33.07 -60.02
N ASP A 3 -41.85 32.83 -59.07
CA ASP A 3 -41.82 33.11 -57.62
C ASP A 3 -40.36 33.25 -57.13
N GLN A 4 -40.13 33.33 -55.81
CA GLN A 4 -38.86 32.93 -55.19
C GLN A 4 -39.13 31.82 -54.17
N SER A 5 -38.66 30.60 -54.44
CA SER A 5 -38.74 29.51 -53.47
C SER A 5 -37.92 29.90 -52.22
N PRO A 6 -38.54 30.07 -51.04
CA PRO A 6 -37.83 30.52 -49.86
C PRO A 6 -36.81 29.46 -49.46
N GLY A 7 -35.56 29.89 -49.23
CA GLY A 7 -34.53 29.00 -48.73
C GLY A 7 -34.95 28.44 -47.38
N ASP A 8 -34.78 27.13 -47.20
CA ASP A 8 -35.04 26.43 -45.94
C ASP A 8 -34.07 26.93 -44.86
N VAL A 9 -34.46 28.01 -44.18
CA VAL A 9 -33.79 28.49 -42.98
C VAL A 9 -34.16 27.53 -41.85
N ARG A 10 -33.52 26.36 -41.83
CA ARG A 10 -33.59 25.43 -40.70
C ARG A 10 -33.34 26.25 -39.44
N PRO A 11 -34.31 26.33 -38.51
CA PRO A 11 -34.16 27.18 -37.34
C PRO A 11 -32.90 26.75 -36.59
N ALA A 12 -32.06 27.73 -36.23
CA ALA A 12 -30.98 27.49 -35.30
C ALA A 12 -31.62 27.12 -33.97
N GLU A 13 -31.68 25.81 -33.70
CA GLU A 13 -32.34 25.21 -32.55
C GLU A 13 -31.69 25.81 -31.29
N GLU A 14 -32.44 26.68 -30.60
CA GLU A 14 -31.94 27.46 -29.47
C GLU A 14 -31.57 26.49 -28.34
N ARG A 15 -30.26 26.21 -28.21
CA ARG A 15 -29.73 25.25 -27.23
C ARG A 15 -30.30 25.53 -25.85
N SER A 16 -30.98 24.54 -25.29
CA SER A 16 -31.60 24.66 -23.97
C SER A 16 -30.53 24.71 -22.89
N ILE A 17 -30.82 25.41 -21.79
CA ILE A 17 -30.01 25.32 -20.56
C ILE A 17 -29.90 23.85 -20.08
N GLY A 18 -30.92 23.02 -20.36
CA GLY A 18 -30.87 21.58 -20.11
C GLY A 18 -29.79 20.83 -20.90
N ASP A 19 -29.50 21.25 -22.14
CA ASP A 19 -28.49 20.61 -22.97
C ASP A 19 -27.07 20.89 -22.43
N LEU A 20 -26.84 22.14 -22.00
CA LEU A 20 -25.58 22.56 -21.38
C LEU A 20 -25.30 21.84 -20.05
N PHE A 21 -26.33 21.64 -19.22
CA PHE A 21 -26.22 20.80 -18.02
C PHE A 21 -25.96 19.33 -18.35
N GLY A 22 -26.56 18.82 -19.44
CA GLY A 22 -26.29 17.49 -19.95
C GLY A 22 -24.84 17.31 -20.41
N ASP A 23 -24.27 18.29 -21.11
CA ASP A 23 -22.88 18.28 -21.55
C ASP A 23 -21.91 18.35 -20.37
N LEU A 24 -22.12 19.26 -19.40
CA LEU A 24 -21.29 19.32 -18.19
C LEU A 24 -21.35 18.02 -17.38
N ALA A 25 -22.52 17.39 -17.25
CA ALA A 25 -22.64 16.08 -16.58
C ALA A 25 -21.88 14.96 -17.33
N ARG A 26 -21.86 15.00 -18.66
CA ARG A 26 -21.07 14.08 -19.50
C ARG A 26 -19.56 14.32 -19.35
N GLU A 27 -19.12 15.57 -19.31
CA GLU A 27 -17.70 15.94 -19.11
C GLU A 27 -17.20 15.56 -17.72
N LEU A 28 -17.94 15.89 -16.66
CA LEU A 28 -17.59 15.48 -15.29
C LEU A 28 -17.58 13.95 -15.14
N GLY A 29 -18.55 13.25 -15.74
CA GLY A 29 -18.56 11.79 -15.79
C GLY A 29 -17.37 11.20 -16.57
N THR A 30 -16.83 11.93 -17.54
CA THR A 30 -15.63 11.54 -18.29
C THR A 30 -14.36 11.78 -17.47
N LEU A 31 -14.25 12.92 -16.81
CA LEU A 31 -13.14 13.27 -15.92
C LEU A 31 -13.02 12.28 -14.75
N VAL A 32 -14.14 11.95 -14.07
CA VAL A 32 -14.14 10.96 -12.98
C VAL A 32 -13.68 9.57 -13.47
N ARG A 33 -14.07 9.17 -14.69
CA ARG A 33 -13.59 7.92 -15.28
C ARG A 33 -12.09 7.96 -15.57
N GLN A 34 -11.57 9.09 -16.05
CA GLN A 34 -10.13 9.28 -16.30
C GLN A 34 -9.33 9.23 -14.99
N GLU A 35 -9.78 9.91 -13.95
CA GLU A 35 -9.13 9.91 -12.62
C GLU A 35 -9.07 8.49 -12.03
N ILE A 36 -10.14 7.71 -12.17
CA ILE A 36 -10.16 6.29 -11.77
C ILE A 36 -9.17 5.45 -12.59
N GLN A 37 -9.02 5.69 -13.90
CA GLN A 37 -7.99 5.00 -14.70
C GLN A 37 -6.58 5.41 -14.29
N LEU A 38 -6.34 6.70 -14.05
CA LEU A 38 -5.04 7.23 -13.62
C LEU A 38 -4.64 6.66 -12.26
N ALA A 39 -5.53 6.72 -11.27
CA ALA A 39 -5.32 6.13 -9.95
C ALA A 39 -5.05 4.62 -10.03
N LYS A 40 -5.76 3.89 -10.91
CA LYS A 40 -5.50 2.47 -11.15
C LYS A 40 -4.11 2.21 -11.74
N VAL A 41 -3.65 3.04 -12.68
CA VAL A 41 -2.30 2.94 -13.25
C VAL A 41 -1.25 3.23 -12.19
N GLU A 42 -1.38 4.34 -11.45
CA GLU A 42 -0.42 4.75 -10.42
C GLU A 42 -0.37 3.74 -9.26
N MET A 43 -1.51 3.21 -8.81
CA MET A 43 -1.54 2.13 -7.80
C MET A 43 -0.88 0.85 -8.32
N SER A 44 -1.09 0.48 -9.59
CA SER A 44 -0.43 -0.68 -10.20
C SER A 44 1.08 -0.51 -10.30
N GLU A 45 1.55 0.70 -10.66
CA GLU A 45 2.98 1.02 -10.72
C GLU A 45 3.63 1.02 -9.33
N LYS A 46 3.01 1.67 -8.33
CA LYS A 46 3.45 1.63 -6.93
C LYS A 46 3.47 0.20 -6.38
N ALA A 47 2.47 -0.62 -6.68
CA ALA A 47 2.43 -2.02 -6.26
C ALA A 47 3.54 -2.86 -6.93
N SER A 48 3.79 -2.65 -8.23
CA SER A 48 4.89 -3.27 -8.98
C SER A 48 6.26 -2.88 -8.41
N GLN A 49 6.46 -1.59 -8.09
CA GLN A 49 7.69 -1.11 -7.48
C GLN A 49 7.90 -1.69 -6.08
N ALA A 50 6.88 -1.66 -5.22
CA ALA A 50 6.92 -2.26 -3.89
C ALA A 50 7.21 -3.77 -3.94
N ALA A 51 6.61 -4.51 -4.90
CA ALA A 51 6.87 -5.93 -5.10
C ALA A 51 8.32 -6.21 -5.52
N ARG A 52 8.91 -5.37 -6.39
CA ARG A 52 10.31 -5.49 -6.80
C ARG A 52 11.27 -5.24 -5.64
N GLU A 53 11.04 -4.21 -4.82
CA GLU A 53 11.89 -3.96 -3.65
C GLU A 53 11.72 -5.05 -2.57
N ALA A 54 10.50 -5.53 -2.33
CA ALA A 54 10.24 -6.66 -1.45
C ALA A 54 10.97 -7.93 -1.93
N ALA A 55 10.99 -8.20 -3.24
CA ALA A 55 11.73 -9.32 -3.82
C ALA A 55 13.25 -9.21 -3.62
N LYS A 56 13.84 -8.01 -3.79
CA LYS A 56 15.26 -7.76 -3.49
C LYS A 56 15.57 -8.00 -2.01
N ILE A 57 14.72 -7.50 -1.10
CA ILE A 57 14.88 -7.69 0.35
C ILE A 57 14.78 -9.16 0.72
N ALA A 58 13.83 -9.90 0.14
CA ALA A 58 13.68 -11.34 0.36
C ALA A 58 14.91 -12.14 -0.15
N ALA A 59 15.41 -11.82 -1.35
CA ALA A 59 16.59 -12.47 -1.92
C ALA A 59 17.87 -12.18 -1.11
N GLY A 60 18.12 -10.91 -0.79
CA GLY A 60 19.25 -10.48 0.04
C GLY A 60 19.17 -11.06 1.45
N GLY A 61 17.98 -11.08 2.07
CA GLY A 61 17.74 -11.70 3.37
C GLY A 61 18.00 -13.21 3.36
N THR A 62 17.62 -13.91 2.30
CA THR A 62 17.86 -15.35 2.14
C THR A 62 19.36 -15.64 2.00
N LEU A 63 20.08 -14.88 1.19
CA LEU A 63 21.54 -15.00 1.04
C LEU A 63 22.28 -14.67 2.34
N ALA A 64 21.88 -13.60 3.03
CA ALA A 64 22.45 -13.22 4.33
C ALA A 64 22.19 -14.31 5.40
N HIS A 65 21.01 -14.92 5.40
CA HIS A 65 20.69 -16.04 6.29
C HIS A 65 21.54 -17.29 6.00
N ALA A 66 21.70 -17.66 4.72
CA ALA A 66 22.59 -18.75 4.33
C ALA A 66 24.06 -18.49 4.72
N GLY A 67 24.54 -17.26 4.51
CA GLY A 67 25.87 -16.82 4.95
C GLY A 67 26.04 -16.89 6.48
N LEU A 68 25.03 -16.49 7.25
CA LEU A 68 25.03 -16.61 8.70
C LEU A 68 25.11 -18.07 9.17
N LEU A 69 24.38 -18.99 8.53
CA LEU A 69 24.47 -20.42 8.81
C LEU A 69 25.87 -20.98 8.51
N ALA A 70 26.49 -20.56 7.41
CA ALA A 70 27.87 -20.94 7.07
C ALA A 70 28.89 -20.41 8.10
N VAL A 71 28.73 -19.17 8.58
CA VAL A 71 29.57 -18.60 9.65
C VAL A 71 29.37 -19.35 10.98
N ILE A 72 28.13 -19.67 11.35
CA ILE A 72 27.84 -20.49 12.55
C ILE A 72 28.51 -21.86 12.44
N ALA A 73 28.41 -22.54 11.29
CA ALA A 73 29.08 -23.81 11.05
C ALA A 73 30.61 -23.68 11.14
N ALA A 74 31.20 -22.61 10.58
CA ALA A 74 32.63 -22.36 10.68
C ALA A 74 33.10 -22.14 12.14
N VAL A 75 32.33 -21.41 12.95
CA VAL A 75 32.63 -21.23 14.39
C VAL A 75 32.52 -22.55 15.16
N ILE A 76 31.50 -23.38 14.86
CA ILE A 76 31.34 -24.71 15.47
C ILE A 76 32.53 -25.61 15.13
N LEU A 77 32.96 -25.64 13.86
CA LEU A 77 34.12 -26.41 13.40
C LEU A 77 35.42 -25.91 14.02
N ALA A 78 35.64 -24.60 14.08
CA ALA A 78 36.81 -23.99 14.69
C ALA A 78 36.91 -24.32 16.19
N LEU A 79 35.82 -24.15 16.95
CA LEU A 79 35.76 -24.55 18.36
C LEU A 79 35.89 -26.07 18.54
N GLY A 80 35.39 -26.85 17.56
CA GLY A 80 35.56 -28.30 17.46
C GLY A 80 37.01 -28.79 17.35
N THR A 81 37.98 -27.89 17.12
CA THR A 81 39.42 -28.22 17.21
C THR A 81 39.94 -28.26 18.65
N VAL A 82 39.21 -27.69 19.61
CA VAL A 82 39.63 -27.53 21.01
C VAL A 82 38.78 -28.39 21.96
N ILE A 83 37.50 -28.59 21.65
CA ILE A 83 36.55 -29.40 22.43
C ILE A 83 35.73 -30.31 21.48
N PRO A 84 35.04 -31.36 21.98
CA PRO A 84 34.27 -32.26 21.12
C PRO A 84 33.20 -31.52 20.31
N LEU A 85 33.10 -31.82 19.01
CA LEU A 85 32.29 -31.08 18.04
C LEU A 85 30.81 -30.91 18.45
N TRP A 86 30.23 -31.92 19.12
CA TRP A 86 28.85 -31.85 19.63
C TRP A 86 28.68 -30.83 20.76
N VAL A 87 29.70 -30.64 21.61
CA VAL A 87 29.72 -29.60 22.65
C VAL A 87 29.83 -28.22 22.00
N SER A 88 30.71 -28.06 21.01
CA SER A 88 30.82 -26.82 20.22
C SER A 88 29.48 -26.41 19.61
N ALA A 89 28.76 -27.37 19.01
CA ALA A 89 27.44 -27.13 18.43
C ALA A 89 26.41 -26.68 19.47
N LEU A 90 26.38 -27.29 20.67
CA LEU A 90 25.49 -26.89 21.76
C LEU A 90 25.82 -25.49 22.31
N VAL A 91 27.09 -25.17 22.54
CA VAL A 91 27.52 -23.87 23.07
C VAL A 91 27.18 -22.75 22.08
N VAL A 92 27.55 -22.90 20.80
CA VAL A 92 27.24 -21.89 19.77
C VAL A 92 25.74 -21.78 19.55
N GLY A 93 25.02 -22.92 19.50
CA GLY A 93 23.57 -22.95 19.37
C GLY A 93 22.85 -22.22 20.51
N LEU A 94 23.28 -22.41 21.77
CA LEU A 94 22.70 -21.70 22.91
C LEU A 94 22.94 -20.19 22.84
N VAL A 95 24.12 -19.74 22.44
CA VAL A 95 24.42 -18.31 22.25
C VAL A 95 23.55 -17.70 21.14
N VAL A 96 23.42 -18.38 20.00
CA VAL A 96 22.58 -17.93 18.88
C VAL A 96 21.10 -17.88 19.30
N LEU A 97 20.60 -18.88 20.03
CA LEU A 97 19.24 -18.90 20.56
C LEU A 97 18.98 -17.80 21.59
N ALA A 98 19.94 -17.50 22.47
CA ALA A 98 19.81 -16.42 23.45
C ALA A 98 19.71 -15.05 22.77
N ILE A 99 20.57 -14.78 21.78
CA ILE A 99 20.55 -13.54 20.99
C ILE A 99 19.24 -13.44 20.19
N GLY A 100 18.91 -14.48 19.41
CA GLY A 100 17.72 -14.52 18.57
C GLY A 100 16.42 -14.40 19.37
N GLY A 101 16.31 -15.12 20.49
CA GLY A 101 15.18 -15.04 21.41
C GLY A 101 15.03 -13.66 22.05
N GLY A 102 16.14 -13.02 22.44
CA GLY A 102 16.15 -11.65 22.95
C GLY A 102 15.63 -10.64 21.93
N LEU A 103 16.12 -10.70 20.68
CA LEU A 103 15.65 -9.84 19.59
C LEU A 103 14.16 -10.07 19.28
N ALA A 104 13.73 -11.34 19.17
CA ALA A 104 12.34 -11.70 18.89
C ALA A 104 11.39 -11.20 19.99
N LYS A 105 11.78 -11.37 21.27
CA LYS A 105 11.01 -10.86 22.43
C LYS A 105 10.88 -9.33 22.38
N SER A 106 11.96 -8.60 22.13
CA SER A 106 11.96 -7.14 22.00
C SER A 106 11.00 -6.65 20.88
N ARG A 107 11.01 -7.30 19.72
CA ARG A 107 10.07 -6.98 18.62
C ARG A 107 8.62 -7.28 18.97
N LEU A 108 8.35 -8.41 19.62
CA LEU A 108 7.00 -8.77 20.06
C LEU A 108 6.46 -7.79 21.12
N GLU A 109 7.31 -7.32 22.04
CA GLU A 109 6.96 -6.28 23.01
C GLU A 109 6.72 -4.92 22.37
N ALA A 110 7.48 -4.55 21.33
CA ALA A 110 7.22 -3.34 20.56
C ALA A 110 5.85 -3.41 19.84
N LEU A 111 5.55 -4.53 19.16
CA LEU A 111 4.25 -4.74 18.50
C LEU A 111 3.07 -4.65 19.48
N LYS A 112 3.21 -5.22 20.69
CA LYS A 112 2.20 -5.12 21.77
C LYS A 112 1.95 -3.70 22.29
N ARG A 113 2.85 -2.75 22.02
CA ARG A 113 2.73 -1.33 22.42
C ARG A 113 2.15 -0.44 21.31
N ILE A 114 2.01 -0.95 20.09
CA ILE A 114 1.32 -0.24 19.02
C ILE A 114 -0.18 -0.31 19.32
N ASP A 115 -0.81 0.85 19.55
CA ASP A 115 -2.26 0.93 19.60
C ASP A 115 -2.80 0.80 18.17
N PRO A 116 -3.56 -0.26 17.84
CA PRO A 116 -4.06 -0.48 16.49
C PRO A 116 -5.24 0.45 16.13
N ALA A 117 -5.82 1.17 17.09
CA ALA A 117 -6.93 2.08 16.84
C ALA A 117 -6.40 3.45 16.33
N PRO A 118 -6.80 3.91 15.13
CA PRO A 118 -6.47 5.25 14.66
C PRO A 118 -7.35 6.28 15.39
N ARG A 119 -7.03 6.55 16.67
CA ARG A 119 -7.88 7.31 17.59
C ARG A 119 -8.28 8.68 17.05
N GLN A 120 -7.34 9.40 16.43
CA GLN A 120 -7.59 10.70 15.80
C GLN A 120 -8.62 10.58 14.66
N THR A 121 -8.45 9.61 13.74
CA THR A 121 -9.42 9.35 12.67
C THR A 121 -10.79 8.96 13.22
N MET A 122 -10.85 8.16 14.29
CA MET A 122 -12.11 7.82 14.97
C MET A 122 -12.76 9.03 15.67
N GLU A 123 -11.98 10.01 16.10
CA GLU A 123 -12.47 11.24 16.72
C GLU A 123 -13.03 12.19 15.68
N THR A 124 -12.32 12.43 14.57
CA THR A 124 -12.82 13.20 13.42
C THR A 124 -14.12 12.61 12.88
N LEU A 125 -14.19 11.29 12.64
CA LEU A 125 -15.42 10.64 12.18
C LEU A 125 -16.61 10.77 13.16
N LYS A 126 -16.35 10.85 14.47
CA LYS A 126 -17.39 11.13 15.48
C LYS A 126 -17.81 12.60 15.52
N GLU A 127 -16.92 13.50 15.13
CA GLU A 127 -17.23 14.91 14.97
C GLU A 127 -18.08 15.12 13.72
N ASP A 128 -17.65 14.62 12.56
CA ASP A 128 -18.38 14.65 11.29
C ASP A 128 -19.80 14.07 11.44
N ALA A 129 -19.94 12.94 12.15
CA ALA A 129 -21.23 12.32 12.43
C ALA A 129 -22.14 13.15 13.38
N ARG A 130 -21.58 14.05 14.21
CA ARG A 130 -22.35 15.02 15.01
C ARG A 130 -22.80 16.19 14.17
N TRP A 131 -21.89 16.82 13.42
CA TRP A 131 -22.21 17.89 12.46
C TRP A 131 -23.29 17.47 11.44
N ALA A 132 -23.24 16.20 10.97
CA ALA A 132 -24.25 15.65 10.07
C ALA A 132 -25.63 15.44 10.72
N ARG A 133 -25.70 15.17 12.03
CA ARG A 133 -26.97 15.01 12.77
C ARG A 133 -27.60 16.34 13.12
N GLU A 134 -26.80 17.34 13.51
CA GLU A 134 -27.29 18.69 13.82
C GLU A 134 -27.88 19.40 12.59
N ARG A 135 -27.35 19.12 11.38
CA ARG A 135 -27.91 19.65 10.12
C ARG A 135 -29.17 18.91 9.61
N ALA A 136 -29.61 17.86 10.30
CA ALA A 136 -30.77 17.06 9.92
C ALA A 136 -31.98 17.26 10.86
N GLN A 137 -31.90 18.27 11.74
CA GLN A 137 -32.97 18.76 12.62
C GLN A 137 -33.36 20.19 12.25
#